data_AF-A0A7Z9UI98-F1
#
_entry.id   AF-A0A7Z9UI98-F1
#
_cell.length_a   1.000
_cell.length_b   1.000
_cell.length_c   1.000
_cell.angle_alpha   90.00
_cell.angle_beta   90.00
_cell.angle_gamma   90.00
#
_symmetry.space_group_name_H-M   'P 1'
#
loop_
_entity.id
_entity.type
_entity.pdbx_description
1 polymer ?
#
loop_
_entity_poly.entity_id
_entity_poly.type
_entity_poly.pdbx_seq_one_letter_code
_entity_poly.pdbx_strand_id
1 'polypeptide(L)'
;EPWEILPATFADANGDGVVDEIDIIGVGVNWGKTHETRGNTFVLDPNDETLFINHQAAFQEIYNSLSGGSEVINEIREMLRSVLGIQIPEVFSLYQNYPNPFNPTTMIQFHLPTDESVSLTVYNILGKTVIEPIKDVTYQSGTYSILLDGSQLSSGLYYYALKAGMYHDVRKMIVMK
;
A
#
# COMPACT_ATOMS: atom_id res chain seq x y z
N GLU A 1 5.42 -36.28 -1.67
CA GLU A 1 5.60 -37.40 -0.72
C GLU A 1 5.04 -36.97 0.64
N PRO A 2 4.46 -37.86 1.45
CA PRO A 2 4.02 -37.51 2.79
C PRO A 2 5.24 -37.19 3.67
N TRP A 3 5.12 -36.17 4.53
CA TRP A 3 6.20 -35.70 5.38
C TRP A 3 6.23 -36.48 6.70
N GLU A 4 7.41 -36.96 7.12
CA GLU A 4 7.57 -37.74 8.37
C GLU A 4 8.02 -36.90 9.59
N ILE A 5 8.11 -35.58 9.49
CA ILE A 5 8.73 -34.74 10.53
C ILE A 5 7.75 -33.71 11.11
N LEU A 6 7.49 -33.81 12.43
CA LEU A 6 6.63 -32.96 13.27
C LEU A 6 6.79 -31.43 13.13
N PRO A 7 7.95 -30.85 12.76
CA PRO A 7 8.05 -29.41 12.56
C PRO A 7 7.41 -28.91 11.26
N ALA A 8 7.23 -29.78 10.26
CA ALA A 8 6.63 -29.40 8.98
C ALA A 8 5.11 -29.19 9.08
N THR A 9 4.44 -29.84 10.04
CA THR A 9 3.01 -29.58 10.37
C THR A 9 2.76 -28.20 10.98
N PHE A 10 3.79 -27.39 11.25
CA PHE A 10 3.62 -25.97 11.60
C PHE A 10 3.59 -25.05 10.37
N ALA A 11 3.99 -25.56 9.20
CA ALA A 11 3.89 -24.82 7.93
C ALA A 11 2.48 -24.91 7.34
N ASP A 12 1.78 -26.02 7.62
CA ASP A 12 0.34 -26.20 7.41
C ASP A 12 -0.43 -25.38 8.47
N ALA A 13 -0.52 -24.08 8.23
CA ALA A 13 -1.11 -23.12 9.14
C ALA A 13 -2.65 -23.20 9.17
N ASN A 14 -3.28 -23.79 8.15
CA ASN A 14 -4.71 -24.00 8.10
C ASN A 14 -5.15 -25.38 8.65
N GLY A 15 -4.21 -26.32 8.82
CA GLY A 15 -4.40 -27.65 9.38
C GLY A 15 -5.07 -28.66 8.43
N ASP A 16 -4.99 -28.46 7.11
CA ASP A 16 -5.63 -29.32 6.10
C ASP A 16 -4.73 -30.48 5.60
N GLY A 17 -3.46 -30.50 6.00
CA GLY A 17 -2.48 -31.51 5.66
C GLY A 17 -1.72 -31.25 4.35
N VAL A 18 -1.95 -30.13 3.69
CA VAL A 18 -1.25 -29.65 2.49
C VAL A 18 -0.49 -28.37 2.86
N VAL A 19 0.69 -28.17 2.27
CA VAL A 19 1.41 -26.88 2.39
C VAL A 19 1.27 -26.14 1.08
N ASP A 20 0.45 -25.10 1.04
CA ASP A 20 0.14 -24.30 -0.15
C ASP A 20 -0.11 -22.81 0.18
N GLU A 21 -0.58 -22.04 -0.81
CA GLU A 21 -0.86 -20.62 -0.66
C GLU A 21 -1.89 -20.29 0.44
N ILE A 22 -2.74 -21.24 0.83
CA ILE A 22 -3.76 -21.07 1.87
C ILE A 22 -3.12 -21.03 3.27
N ASP A 23 -1.93 -21.60 3.45
CA ASP A 23 -1.22 -21.48 4.72
C ASP A 23 -0.74 -20.05 5.00
N ILE A 24 -0.45 -19.29 3.95
CA ILE A 24 -0.14 -17.87 4.08
C ILE A 24 -1.38 -17.12 4.60
N ILE A 25 -2.58 -17.55 4.21
CA ILE A 25 -3.85 -17.05 4.75
C ILE A 25 -3.97 -17.39 6.23
N GLY A 26 -3.63 -18.61 6.63
CA GLY A 26 -3.62 -19.01 8.04
C GLY A 26 -2.64 -18.25 8.91
N VAL A 27 -1.45 -17.95 8.38
CA VAL A 27 -0.49 -17.05 9.01
C VAL A 27 -1.06 -15.63 9.13
N GLY A 28 -1.71 -15.12 8.08
CA GLY A 28 -2.32 -13.79 8.09
C GLY A 28 -3.47 -13.62 9.09
N VAL A 29 -4.38 -14.59 9.16
CA VAL A 29 -5.50 -14.60 10.12
C VAL A 29 -5.01 -14.56 11.58
N ASN A 30 -3.84 -15.15 11.83
CA ASN A 30 -3.27 -15.28 13.17
C ASN A 30 -2.08 -14.35 13.44
N TRP A 31 -1.80 -13.40 12.54
CA TRP A 31 -0.64 -12.51 12.66
C TRP A 31 -0.67 -11.75 13.99
N GLY A 32 0.40 -11.88 14.78
CA GLY A 32 0.54 -11.25 16.09
C GLY A 32 -0.30 -11.84 17.22
N LYS A 33 -1.04 -12.94 17.00
CA LYS A 33 -1.82 -13.63 18.04
C LYS A 33 -1.00 -14.74 18.73
N THR A 34 -1.34 -15.05 19.98
CA THR A 34 -0.78 -16.22 20.71
C THR A 34 -1.82 -17.34 20.78
N HIS A 35 -1.38 -18.60 20.73
CA HIS A 35 -2.25 -19.77 20.88
C HIS A 35 -1.88 -20.59 22.13
N GLU A 36 -2.88 -21.08 22.86
CA GLU A 36 -2.72 -22.10 23.91
C GLU A 36 -3.14 -23.44 23.33
N THR A 37 -2.40 -24.53 23.62
CA THR A 37 -2.45 -25.85 22.94
C THR A 37 -3.76 -26.65 23.13
N ARG A 38 -4.92 -26.00 23.28
CA ARG A 38 -6.25 -26.63 23.38
C ARG A 38 -7.27 -25.80 22.61
N GLY A 39 -7.65 -26.25 21.42
CA GLY A 39 -8.72 -25.65 20.63
C GLY A 39 -8.98 -26.39 19.33
N ASN A 40 -10.21 -26.26 18.82
CA ASN A 40 -10.65 -26.86 17.56
C ASN A 40 -9.73 -26.43 16.40
N THR A 41 -9.42 -27.38 15.51
CA THR A 41 -8.86 -27.10 14.17
C THR A 41 -9.79 -26.13 13.45
N PHE A 42 -9.34 -24.90 13.29
CA PHE A 42 -10.02 -23.90 12.47
C PHE A 42 -9.71 -24.25 11.02
N VAL A 43 -10.65 -24.90 10.32
CA VAL A 43 -10.53 -25.09 8.88
C VAL A 43 -10.75 -23.73 8.24
N LEU A 44 -9.70 -23.15 7.68
CA LEU A 44 -9.82 -21.94 6.87
C LEU A 44 -10.41 -22.34 5.52
N ASP A 45 -11.63 -21.91 5.23
CA ASP A 45 -12.19 -22.04 3.89
C ASP A 45 -11.68 -20.84 3.07
N PRO A 46 -10.85 -21.06 2.04
CA PRO A 46 -10.33 -19.99 1.19
C PRO A 46 -11.43 -19.26 0.42
N ASN A 47 -12.63 -19.82 0.34
CA ASN A 47 -13.79 -19.23 -0.34
C ASN A 47 -14.76 -18.55 0.64
N ASP A 48 -14.49 -18.59 1.95
CA ASP A 48 -15.30 -17.86 2.92
C ASP A 48 -14.94 -16.37 2.87
N GLU A 49 -15.76 -15.61 2.14
CA GLU A 49 -15.64 -14.15 2.03
C GLU A 49 -15.61 -13.47 3.41
N THR A 50 -16.20 -14.08 4.45
CA THR A 50 -16.22 -13.52 5.81
C THR A 50 -14.86 -13.60 6.51
N LEU A 51 -13.99 -14.57 6.17
CA LEU A 51 -12.64 -14.65 6.72
C LEU A 51 -11.80 -13.45 6.28
N PHE A 52 -11.87 -13.09 5.00
CA PHE A 52 -11.18 -11.93 4.45
C PHE A 52 -11.77 -10.63 4.96
N ILE A 53 -13.09 -10.51 5.06
CA ILE A 53 -13.74 -9.31 5.62
C ILE A 53 -13.32 -9.11 7.09
N ASN A 54 -13.31 -10.16 7.89
CA ASN A 54 -12.99 -10.07 9.32
C ASN A 54 -11.50 -9.84 9.60
N HIS A 55 -10.61 -10.20 8.67
CA HIS A 55 -9.16 -10.08 8.82
C HIS A 55 -8.50 -9.18 7.77
N GLN A 56 -9.29 -8.36 7.06
CA GLN A 56 -8.82 -7.49 5.98
C GLN A 56 -7.63 -6.62 6.42
N ALA A 57 -7.67 -6.11 7.65
CA ALA A 57 -6.59 -5.31 8.22
C ALA A 57 -5.26 -6.07 8.31
N ALA A 58 -5.28 -7.34 8.73
CA ALA A 58 -4.07 -8.14 8.85
C ALA A 58 -3.49 -8.47 7.46
N PHE A 59 -4.34 -8.81 6.49
CA PHE A 59 -3.92 -9.01 5.10
C PHE A 59 -3.33 -7.75 4.47
N GLN A 60 -3.92 -6.58 4.77
CA GLN A 60 -3.38 -5.29 4.33
C GLN A 60 -2.01 -5.00 4.96
N GLU A 61 -1.82 -5.33 6.24
CA GLU A 61 -0.51 -5.19 6.90
C GLU A 61 0.55 -6.09 6.27
N ILE A 62 0.21 -7.35 5.96
CA ILE A 62 1.11 -8.26 5.24
C ILE A 62 1.47 -7.66 3.89
N TYR A 63 0.47 -7.28 3.08
CA TYR A 63 0.70 -6.66 1.78
C TYR A 63 1.64 -5.45 1.86
N ASN A 64 1.44 -4.56 2.85
CA ASN A 64 2.28 -3.39 3.07
C ASN A 64 3.69 -3.74 3.57
N SER A 65 3.87 -4.89 4.22
CA SER A 65 5.17 -5.36 4.74
C SER A 65 6.03 -6.07 3.68
N LEU A 66 5.42 -6.55 2.58
CA LEU A 66 6.12 -7.22 1.50
C LEU A 66 7.10 -6.27 0.81
N SER A 67 8.39 -6.52 1.01
CA SER A 67 9.48 -5.73 0.45
C SER A 67 10.38 -6.58 -0.45
N GLY A 68 10.97 -5.95 -1.46
CA GLY A 68 11.76 -6.66 -2.47
C GLY A 68 10.91 -7.26 -3.60
N GLY A 69 11.58 -8.00 -4.48
CA GLY A 69 11.01 -8.47 -5.75
C GLY A 69 11.45 -9.87 -6.15
N SER A 70 11.63 -10.79 -5.18
CA SER A 70 11.75 -12.21 -5.53
C SER A 70 10.45 -12.71 -6.15
N GLU A 71 10.54 -13.76 -6.98
CA GLU A 71 9.38 -14.39 -7.63
C GLU A 71 8.29 -14.75 -6.62
N VAL A 72 8.67 -15.41 -5.52
CA VAL A 72 7.77 -15.75 -4.41
C VAL A 72 7.08 -14.53 -3.80
N ILE A 73 7.80 -13.42 -3.59
CA ILE A 73 7.21 -12.21 -3.01
C ILE A 73 6.21 -11.58 -3.97
N ASN A 74 6.49 -11.62 -5.27
CA ASN A 74 5.56 -11.12 -6.28
C ASN A 74 4.30 -11.99 -6.37
N GLU A 75 4.42 -13.32 -6.30
CA GLU A 75 3.27 -14.24 -6.28
C GLU A 75 2.36 -13.99 -5.06
N ILE A 76 2.94 -13.88 -3.86
CA ILE A 76 2.18 -13.57 -2.64
C ILE A 76 1.51 -12.19 -2.75
N ARG A 77 2.22 -11.20 -3.33
CA ARG A 77 1.68 -9.86 -3.55
C ARG A 77 0.49 -9.87 -4.49
N GLU A 78 0.54 -10.62 -5.60
CA GLU A 78 -0.57 -10.75 -6.55
C GLU A 78 -1.77 -11.48 -5.95
N MET A 79 -1.53 -12.56 -5.19
CA MET A 79 -2.59 -13.25 -4.45
C MET A 79 -3.32 -12.30 -3.49
N LEU A 80 -2.56 -11.56 -2.67
CA LEU A 80 -3.13 -10.60 -1.72
C LEU A 80 -3.87 -9.46 -2.43
N ARG A 81 -3.40 -9.01 -3.60
CA ARG A 81 -4.11 -8.01 -4.41
C ARG A 81 -5.48 -8.50 -4.84
N SER A 82 -5.55 -9.72 -5.37
CA SER A 82 -6.81 -10.33 -5.81
C SER A 82 -7.79 -10.45 -4.65
N VAL A 83 -7.31 -10.91 -3.49
CA VAL A 83 -8.10 -11.08 -2.28
C VAL A 83 -8.58 -9.73 -1.70
N LEU A 84 -7.71 -8.74 -1.64
CA LEU A 84 -8.00 -7.42 -1.05
C LEU A 84 -8.71 -6.47 -2.02
N GLY A 85 -8.90 -6.86 -3.29
CA GLY A 85 -9.44 -5.99 -4.33
C GLY A 85 -8.56 -4.76 -4.62
N ILE A 86 -7.25 -4.86 -4.36
CA ILE A 86 -6.31 -3.76 -4.62
C ILE A 86 -6.09 -3.67 -6.14
N GLN A 87 -6.59 -2.59 -6.73
CA GLN A 87 -6.37 -2.30 -8.15
C GLN A 87 -5.08 -1.51 -8.33
N ILE A 88 -4.20 -2.02 -9.19
CA ILE A 88 -3.01 -1.28 -9.62
C ILE A 88 -3.43 -0.34 -10.76
N PRO A 89 -3.10 0.96 -10.68
CA PRO A 89 -3.33 1.85 -11.80
C PRO A 89 -2.57 1.40 -13.04
N GLU A 90 -3.18 1.47 -14.23
CA GLU A 90 -2.50 1.11 -15.48
C GLU A 90 -1.54 2.20 -15.96
N VAL A 91 -1.72 3.43 -15.48
CA VAL A 91 -0.98 4.60 -15.94
C VAL A 91 -0.54 5.48 -14.77
N PHE A 92 0.61 6.13 -14.95
CA PHE A 92 1.01 7.22 -14.07
C PHE A 92 0.00 8.37 -14.15
N SER A 93 -0.34 8.96 -13.01
CA SER A 93 -1.21 10.13 -12.96
C SER A 93 -0.94 10.97 -11.72
N LEU A 94 -0.91 12.30 -11.87
CA LEU A 94 -0.94 13.26 -10.77
C LEU A 94 -2.26 14.02 -10.82
N TYR A 95 -3.06 13.90 -9.76
CA TYR A 95 -4.39 14.50 -9.72
C TYR A 95 -4.33 15.94 -9.21
N GLN A 96 -5.36 16.70 -9.56
CA GLN A 96 -5.61 18.00 -8.96
C GLN A 96 -5.84 17.83 -7.46
N ASN A 97 -5.13 18.61 -6.65
CA ASN A 97 -5.30 18.58 -5.20
C ASN A 97 -6.74 18.95 -4.81
N TYR A 98 -7.27 18.34 -3.76
CA TYR A 98 -8.62 18.61 -3.27
C TYR A 98 -8.63 18.82 -1.75
N PRO A 99 -9.24 19.90 -1.23
CA PRO A 99 -9.84 21.01 -1.98
C PRO A 99 -8.81 21.86 -2.74
N ASN A 100 -9.25 22.62 -3.76
CA ASN A 100 -8.47 23.67 -4.42
C ASN A 100 -9.42 24.77 -4.93
N PRO A 101 -9.36 26.02 -4.41
CA PRO A 101 -8.44 26.53 -3.39
C PRO A 101 -8.54 25.81 -2.03
N PHE A 102 -7.48 25.88 -1.21
CA PHE A 102 -7.43 25.19 0.09
C PHE A 102 -6.98 26.08 1.25
N ASN A 103 -7.37 25.71 2.48
CA ASN A 103 -7.01 26.37 3.74
C ASN A 103 -7.06 25.40 4.96
N PRO A 104 -5.98 25.20 5.72
CA PRO A 104 -4.58 25.24 5.32
C PRO A 104 -4.13 23.91 4.69
N THR A 105 -4.98 22.88 4.67
CA THR A 105 -4.63 21.53 4.21
C THR A 105 -5.35 21.15 2.93
N THR A 106 -4.70 20.28 2.14
CA THR A 106 -5.28 19.67 0.93
C THR A 106 -4.72 18.27 0.75
N MET A 107 -5.39 17.43 -0.03
CA MET A 107 -4.91 16.10 -0.40
C MET A 107 -4.38 16.13 -1.83
N ILE A 108 -3.19 15.58 -2.05
CA ILE A 108 -2.61 15.34 -3.37
C ILE A 108 -2.65 13.83 -3.62
N GLN A 109 -3.36 13.43 -4.66
CA GLN A 109 -3.44 12.03 -5.08
C GLN A 109 -2.57 11.79 -6.32
N PHE A 110 -1.92 10.63 -6.37
CA PHE A 110 -1.20 10.17 -7.55
C PHE A 110 -1.25 8.64 -7.69
N HIS A 111 -1.06 8.18 -8.91
CA HIS A 111 -1.05 6.78 -9.31
C HIS A 111 0.33 6.37 -9.82
N LEU A 112 0.77 5.18 -9.41
CA LEU A 112 1.99 4.53 -9.86
C LEU A 112 1.66 3.14 -10.42
N PRO A 113 1.86 2.89 -11.73
CA PRO A 113 1.67 1.56 -12.32
C PRO A 113 2.81 0.59 -11.98
N THR A 114 3.97 1.11 -11.59
CA THR A 114 5.17 0.35 -11.22
C THR A 114 5.78 0.93 -9.94
N ASP A 115 6.62 0.14 -9.28
CA ASP A 115 7.42 0.60 -8.16
C ASP A 115 8.38 1.70 -8.60
N GLU A 116 8.38 2.85 -7.91
CA GLU A 116 9.18 4.01 -8.29
C GLU A 116 9.74 4.77 -7.09
N SER A 117 10.90 5.41 -7.29
CA SER A 117 11.37 6.45 -6.38
C SER A 117 10.63 7.76 -6.67
N VAL A 118 9.87 8.23 -5.69
CA VAL A 118 8.97 9.38 -5.80
C VAL A 118 9.55 10.60 -5.08
N SER A 119 9.46 11.75 -5.75
CA SER A 119 9.68 13.07 -5.17
C SER A 119 8.49 13.97 -5.47
N LEU A 120 7.96 14.65 -4.45
CA LEU A 120 6.88 15.61 -4.56
C LEU A 120 7.40 16.96 -4.04
N THR A 121 7.41 17.96 -4.91
CA THR A 121 7.98 19.28 -4.57
C THR A 121 6.99 20.38 -4.91
N VAL A 122 6.84 21.32 -3.99
CA VAL A 122 6.01 22.51 -4.14
C VAL A 122 6.88 23.72 -4.44
N TYR A 123 6.51 24.48 -5.47
CA TYR A 123 7.18 25.68 -5.94
C TYR A 123 6.26 26.90 -5.87
N ASN A 124 6.85 28.07 -5.62
CA ASN A 124 6.16 29.35 -5.85
C ASN A 124 6.21 29.77 -7.33
N ILE A 125 5.59 30.90 -7.67
CA ILE A 125 5.55 31.42 -9.05
C ILE A 125 6.93 31.77 -9.65
N LEU A 126 7.96 31.91 -8.81
CA LEU A 126 9.34 32.19 -9.23
C LEU A 126 10.13 30.89 -9.46
N GLY A 127 9.51 29.71 -9.32
CA GLY A 127 10.16 28.42 -9.43
C GLY A 127 11.01 28.04 -8.22
N LYS A 128 10.91 28.79 -7.10
CA LYS A 128 11.62 28.45 -5.87
C LYS A 128 10.85 27.37 -5.11
N THR A 129 11.53 26.31 -4.72
CA THR A 129 10.99 25.30 -3.80
C THR A 129 10.59 25.93 -2.47
N VAL A 130 9.37 25.63 -2.02
CA VAL A 130 8.84 26.10 -0.73
C VAL A 130 8.53 24.96 0.24
N ILE A 131 8.13 23.78 -0.25
CA ILE A 131 7.82 22.58 0.56
C ILE A 131 8.22 21.34 -0.25
N GLU A 132 8.78 20.31 0.38
CA GLU A 132 9.08 19.00 -0.21
C GLU A 132 8.46 17.89 0.66
N PRO A 133 7.18 17.53 0.46
CA PRO A 133 6.53 16.50 1.29
C PRO A 133 7.11 15.10 1.12
N ILE A 134 7.69 14.81 -0.05
CA ILE A 134 8.31 13.52 -0.37
C ILE A 134 9.63 13.81 -1.07
N LYS A 135 10.71 13.17 -0.61
CA LYS A 135 12.04 13.31 -1.20
C LYS A 135 12.69 11.95 -1.38
N ASP A 136 12.70 11.50 -2.64
CA ASP A 136 13.31 10.25 -3.11
C ASP A 136 12.95 9.04 -2.23
N VAL A 137 11.64 8.85 -2.03
CA VAL A 137 11.08 7.72 -1.27
C VAL A 137 10.56 6.68 -2.24
N THR A 138 10.95 5.42 -2.07
CA THR A 138 10.43 4.32 -2.87
C THR A 138 8.99 4.02 -2.48
N TYR A 139 8.09 4.10 -3.44
CA TYR A 139 6.72 3.63 -3.35
C TYR A 139 6.55 2.39 -4.22
N GLN A 140 5.68 1.49 -3.80
CA GLN A 140 5.25 0.35 -4.61
C GLN A 140 4.24 0.83 -5.67
N SER A 141 3.92 -0.01 -6.66
CA SER A 141 2.81 0.27 -7.57
C SER A 141 1.49 0.37 -6.80
N GLY A 142 0.71 1.42 -7.03
CA GLY A 142 -0.56 1.65 -6.35
C GLY A 142 -1.03 3.10 -6.42
N THR A 143 -2.05 3.38 -5.61
CA THR A 143 -2.68 4.70 -5.48
C THR A 143 -2.32 5.30 -4.13
N TYR A 144 -1.80 6.52 -4.15
CA TYR A 144 -1.33 7.22 -2.96
C TYR A 144 -1.98 8.58 -2.82
N SER A 145 -2.21 8.96 -1.57
CA SER A 145 -2.86 10.20 -1.19
C SER A 145 -2.07 10.84 -0.06
N ILE A 146 -1.52 12.02 -0.30
CA ILE A 146 -0.64 12.73 0.62
C ILE A 146 -1.34 13.98 1.13
N LEU A 147 -1.40 14.11 2.45
CA LEU A 147 -1.85 15.34 3.11
C LEU A 147 -0.75 16.39 2.99
N LEU A 148 -1.05 17.51 2.33
CA LEU A 148 -0.19 18.68 2.29
C LEU A 148 -0.70 19.70 3.31
N ASP A 149 0.15 20.10 4.25
CA ASP A 149 -0.07 21.26 5.11
C ASP A 149 0.60 22.51 4.52
N GLY A 150 -0.23 23.48 4.12
CA GLY A 150 0.16 24.78 3.61
C GLY A 150 0.15 25.89 4.66
N SER A 151 0.11 25.57 5.96
CA SER A 151 0.06 26.55 7.06
C SER A 151 1.16 27.63 6.97
N GLN A 152 2.35 27.26 6.48
CA GLN A 152 3.49 28.15 6.27
C GLN A 152 3.47 28.93 4.95
N LEU A 153 2.53 28.63 4.04
CA LEU A 153 2.38 29.33 2.77
C LEU A 153 1.52 30.58 2.95
N SER A 154 1.84 31.65 2.22
CA SER A 154 0.93 32.81 2.08
C SER A 154 -0.16 32.51 1.05
N SER A 155 -1.30 33.19 1.12
CA SER A 155 -2.33 33.13 0.06
C SER A 155 -1.70 33.43 -1.30
N GLY A 156 -2.02 32.62 -2.31
CA GLY A 156 -1.43 32.78 -3.64
C GLY A 156 -1.44 31.52 -4.50
N LEU A 157 -0.86 31.65 -5.69
CA LEU A 157 -0.69 30.57 -6.66
C LEU A 157 0.63 29.84 -6.43
N TYR A 158 0.57 28.52 -6.41
CA TYR A 158 1.71 27.62 -6.28
C TYR A 158 1.60 26.51 -7.33
N TYR A 159 2.71 25.79 -7.52
CA TYR A 159 2.77 24.59 -8.35
C TYR A 159 3.32 23.44 -7.52
N TYR A 160 2.84 22.22 -7.75
CA TYR A 160 3.46 21.02 -7.23
C TYR A 160 3.82 20.10 -8.37
N ALA A 161 5.02 19.51 -8.30
CA ALA A 161 5.54 18.58 -9.28
C ALA A 161 5.76 17.22 -8.63
N LEU A 162 5.28 16.17 -9.30
CA LEU A 162 5.58 14.79 -8.95
C LEU A 162 6.61 14.26 -9.95
N LYS A 163 7.70 13.70 -9.43
CA LYS A 163 8.67 12.91 -10.19
C LYS A 163 8.63 11.47 -9.68
N ALA A 164 8.43 10.51 -10.58
CA ALA A 164 8.46 9.08 -10.29
C ALA A 164 9.20 8.37 -11.43
N GLY A 165 10.46 7.98 -11.20
CA GLY A 165 11.31 7.45 -12.28
C GLY A 165 11.45 8.43 -13.45
N MET A 166 10.96 8.02 -14.63
CA MET A 166 10.92 8.84 -15.85
C MET A 166 9.64 9.69 -15.97
N TYR A 167 8.62 9.43 -15.15
CA TYR A 167 7.39 10.21 -15.14
C TYR A 167 7.58 11.54 -14.40
N HIS A 168 7.04 12.61 -14.99
CA HIS A 168 7.04 13.95 -14.41
C HIS A 168 5.76 14.69 -14.81
N ASP A 169 4.98 15.12 -13.83
CA ASP A 169 3.77 15.94 -14.04
C ASP A 169 3.73 17.10 -13.03
N VAL A 170 3.13 18.22 -13.44
CA VAL A 170 3.05 19.45 -12.66
C VAL A 170 1.62 19.95 -12.66
N ARG A 171 1.13 20.32 -11.48
CA ARG A 171 -0.21 20.88 -11.29
C ARG A 171 -0.14 22.19 -10.51
N LYS A 172 -1.08 23.08 -10.78
CA LYS A 172 -1.23 24.34 -10.05
C LYS A 172 -2.15 24.16 -8.85
N MET A 173 -1.93 24.91 -7.78
CA MET A 173 -2.83 24.97 -6.63
C MET A 173 -2.92 26.40 -6.09
N ILE A 174 -4.02 26.70 -5.42
CA ILE A 174 -4.30 28.02 -4.85
C ILE A 174 -4.44 27.87 -3.34
N VAL A 175 -3.58 28.54 -2.59
CA VAL A 175 -3.69 28.67 -1.14
C VAL A 175 -4.56 29.89 -0.84
N MET A 176 -5.55 29.72 0.04
CA MET A 176 -6.41 30.79 0.53
C MET A 176 -6.33 30.80 2.06
N LYS A 177 -5.91 31.90 2.67
CA LYS A 177 -6.00 32.11 4.12
C LYS A 177 -7.19 32.98 4.47
#